data_AF-A0A1Z9SUA6-F1
#
_entry.id   AF-A0A1Z9SUA6-F1
#
_cell.length_a   1.000
_cell.length_b   1.000
_cell.length_c   1.000
_cell.angle_alpha   90.00
_cell.angle_beta   90.00
_cell.angle_gamma   90.00
#
_symmetry.space_group_name_H-M   'P 1'
#
loop_
_entity.id
_entity.type
_entity.pdbx_description
1 polymer ?
#
loop_
_entity_poly.entity_id
_entity_poly.type
_entity_poly.pdbx_seq_one_letter_code
_entity_poly.pdbx_strand_id
1 'polypeptide(L)'
;MNSAFVDILEYDLDSLRHMNDLIPVLNRRARRQIGYAVHEVEPLEISPSRELNQLAQEHYAELPKALSSYIKPVGAGTLLSLVLFEQGFCSALHQLGYYDAMAKADDIRRFFHLS
;
A
#
# COMPACT_ATOMS: atom_id res chain seq x y z
N MET A 1 -4.48 12.27 -9.30
CA MET A 1 -3.01 12.43 -9.17
C MET A 1 -2.63 12.73 -7.72
N ASN A 2 -2.94 11.84 -6.77
CA ASN A 2 -2.46 11.94 -5.38
C ASN A 2 -2.32 10.57 -4.70
N SER A 3 -1.98 9.57 -5.50
CA SER A 3 -1.74 8.20 -5.07
C SER A 3 -0.54 7.63 -5.83
N ALA A 4 0.30 8.47 -6.46
CA ALA A 4 1.39 7.96 -7.32
C ALA A 4 2.26 6.93 -6.61
N PHE A 5 2.57 7.09 -5.33
CA PHE A 5 3.33 6.10 -4.58
C PHE A 5 2.56 4.80 -4.32
N VAL A 6 1.28 4.89 -3.91
CA VAL A 6 0.45 3.71 -3.62
C VAL A 6 0.06 2.99 -4.91
N ASP A 7 -0.30 3.74 -5.95
CA ASP A 7 -0.58 3.24 -7.30
C ASP A 7 0.65 2.55 -7.91
N ILE A 8 1.86 3.11 -7.71
CA ILE A 8 3.11 2.47 -8.17
C ILE A 8 3.38 1.19 -7.38
N LEU A 9 3.19 1.19 -6.05
CA LEU A 9 3.37 0.00 -5.24
C LEU A 9 2.41 -1.13 -5.63
N GLU A 10 1.15 -0.80 -5.88
CA GLU A 10 0.14 -1.76 -6.33
C GLU A 10 0.51 -2.33 -7.70
N TYR A 11 0.93 -1.47 -8.64
CA TYR A 11 1.45 -1.89 -9.93
C TYR A 11 2.69 -2.80 -9.84
N ASP A 12 3.63 -2.47 -8.95
CA ASP A 12 4.84 -3.26 -8.73
C ASP A 12 4.52 -4.63 -8.13
N LEU A 13 3.57 -4.70 -7.18
CA LEU A 13 3.09 -5.95 -6.59
C LEU A 13 2.39 -6.83 -7.62
N ASP A 14 1.55 -6.26 -8.47
CA ASP A 14 0.88 -6.99 -9.54
C ASP A 14 1.86 -7.49 -10.60
N SER A 15 2.86 -6.67 -10.94
CA SER A 15 3.95 -7.09 -11.82
C SER A 15 4.74 -8.26 -11.22
N LEU A 16 5.02 -8.23 -9.91
CA LEU A 16 5.70 -9.31 -9.20
C LEU A 16 4.87 -10.60 -9.15
N ARG A 17 3.56 -10.50 -8.86
CA ARG A 17 2.62 -11.63 -8.93
C ARG A 17 2.60 -12.26 -10.32
N HIS A 18 2.48 -11.43 -11.34
CA HIS A 18 2.47 -11.90 -12.73
C HIS A 18 3.76 -12.62 -13.09
N MET A 19 4.92 -12.12 -12.65
CA MET A 19 6.19 -12.82 -12.84
C MET A 19 6.21 -14.17 -12.13
N ASN A 20 5.73 -14.26 -10.89
CA ASN A 20 5.64 -15.53 -10.17
C ASN A 20 4.77 -16.56 -10.91
N ASP A 21 3.64 -16.14 -11.50
CA ASP A 21 2.77 -17.03 -12.26
C ASP A 21 3.44 -17.56 -13.55
N LEU A 22 4.33 -16.77 -14.17
CA LEU A 22 5.00 -17.14 -15.40
C LEU A 22 6.19 -18.09 -15.18
N ILE A 23 6.91 -17.94 -14.07
CA ILE A 23 8.14 -18.70 -13.79
C ILE A 23 7.93 -20.24 -13.88
N PRO A 24 6.88 -20.83 -13.28
CA PRO A 24 6.56 -22.26 -13.42
C PRO A 24 6.36 -22.71 -14.87
N VAL A 25 5.79 -21.85 -15.71
CA VAL A 25 5.40 -22.16 -17.10
C VAL A 25 6.59 -22.08 -18.06
N LEU A 26 7.67 -21.39 -17.68
CA LEU A 26 8.87 -21.28 -18.51
C LEU A 26 9.57 -22.63 -18.70
N ASN A 27 9.69 -23.06 -19.95
CA ASN A 27 10.42 -24.27 -20.30
C ASN A 27 11.95 -24.13 -20.06
N ARG A 28 12.66 -25.27 -19.98
CA ARG A 28 14.11 -25.31 -19.70
C ARG A 28 14.95 -24.52 -20.71
N ARG A 29 14.50 -24.37 -21.97
CA ARG A 29 15.22 -23.63 -23.01
C ARG A 29 15.12 -22.12 -22.78
N ALA A 30 13.92 -21.62 -22.48
CA ALA A 30 13.67 -20.23 -22.14
C ALA A 30 14.46 -19.83 -20.88
N ARG A 31 14.43 -20.65 -19.82
CA ARG A 31 15.20 -20.40 -18.59
C ARG A 31 16.71 -20.26 -18.84
N ARG A 32 17.28 -21.03 -19.78
CA ARG A 32 18.71 -20.93 -20.14
C ARG A 32 19.04 -19.66 -20.94
N GLN A 33 18.10 -19.14 -21.74
CA GLN A 33 18.31 -17.92 -22.53
C GLN A 33 18.34 -16.65 -21.68
N ILE A 34 17.67 -16.64 -20.53
CA ILE A 34 17.60 -15.47 -19.63
C ILE A 34 18.97 -15.12 -19.03
N GLY A 35 19.89 -16.10 -18.91
CA GLY A 35 21.27 -15.86 -18.50
C GLY A 35 21.47 -15.61 -17.00
N TYR A 36 20.40 -15.61 -16.21
CA TYR A 36 20.42 -15.55 -14.74
C TYR A 36 19.35 -16.46 -14.14
N ALA A 37 19.51 -16.79 -12.85
CA ALA A 37 18.55 -17.62 -12.13
C ALA A 37 17.28 -16.80 -11.83
N VAL A 38 16.12 -17.37 -12.16
CA VAL A 38 14.81 -16.76 -11.89
C VAL A 38 14.11 -17.62 -10.85
N HIS A 39 13.63 -16.97 -9.80
CA HIS A 39 12.97 -17.59 -8.67
C HIS A 39 11.69 -16.83 -8.35
N GLU A 40 10.68 -17.56 -7.90
CA GLU A 40 9.46 -16.95 -7.36
C GLU A 40 9.79 -16.19 -6.08
N VAL A 41 9.13 -15.06 -5.89
CA VAL A 41 9.25 -14.21 -4.70
C VAL A 41 7.88 -14.10 -4.08
N GLU A 42 7.64 -14.72 -2.93
CA GLU A 42 6.35 -14.60 -2.24
C GLU A 42 6.32 -13.29 -1.42
N PRO A 43 5.50 -12.29 -1.79
CA PRO A 43 5.45 -11.04 -1.06
C PRO A 43 4.53 -11.15 0.15
N LEU A 44 4.92 -10.57 1.28
CA LEU A 44 3.99 -10.27 2.37
C LEU A 44 3.42 -8.87 2.16
N GLU A 45 2.14 -8.82 1.75
CA GLU A 45 1.43 -7.55 1.58
C GLU A 45 0.58 -7.23 2.83
N ILE A 46 0.74 -6.01 3.34
CA ILE A 46 -0.15 -5.43 4.36
C ILE A 46 -0.72 -4.15 3.76
N SER A 47 -1.99 -4.19 3.38
CA SER A 47 -2.69 -3.09 2.73
C SER A 47 -3.77 -2.54 3.65
N PRO A 48 -4.07 -1.23 3.58
CA PRO A 48 -5.09 -0.61 4.41
C PRO A 48 -6.43 -1.32 4.27
N SER A 49 -7.06 -1.72 5.39
CA SER A 49 -8.41 -2.31 5.35
C SER A 49 -9.52 -1.28 5.08
N ARG A 50 -9.18 0.02 5.10
CA ARG A 50 -10.08 1.13 4.82
C ARG A 50 -9.47 2.04 3.76
N GLU A 51 -10.34 2.60 2.93
CA GLU A 51 -9.99 3.64 1.97
C GLU A 51 -9.39 4.86 2.69
N LEU A 52 -8.09 5.12 2.47
CA LEU A 52 -7.37 6.22 3.13
C LEU A 52 -8.00 7.59 2.85
N ASN A 53 -8.65 7.74 1.70
CA ASN A 53 -9.34 8.96 1.34
C ASN A 53 -10.61 9.19 2.16
N GLN A 54 -11.33 8.12 2.53
CA GLN A 54 -12.48 8.22 3.44
C GLN A 54 -11.99 8.58 4.84
N LEU A 55 -10.90 7.95 5.28
CA LEU A 55 -10.24 8.30 6.54
C LEU A 55 -9.82 9.79 6.57
N ALA A 56 -9.24 10.31 5.49
CA ALA A 56 -8.83 11.71 5.41
C ALA A 56 -10.04 12.68 5.44
N GLN A 57 -11.18 12.29 4.88
CA GLN A 57 -12.40 13.09 4.94
C GLN A 57 -12.94 13.24 6.36
N GLU A 58 -12.85 12.18 7.18
CA GLU A 58 -13.25 12.21 8.60
C GLU A 58 -12.46 13.25 9.40
N HIS A 59 -11.22 13.54 8.98
CA HIS A 59 -10.31 14.51 9.61
C HIS A 59 -10.22 15.85 8.87
N TYR A 60 -11.08 16.11 7.88
CA TYR A 60 -11.06 17.36 7.10
C TYR A 60 -11.13 18.63 7.98
N ALA A 61 -11.87 18.57 9.09
CA ALA A 61 -12.05 19.69 10.01
C ALA A 61 -10.77 20.08 10.76
N GLU A 62 -9.74 19.23 10.75
CA GLU A 62 -8.43 19.52 11.38
C GLU A 62 -7.55 20.40 10.49
N LEU A 63 -7.89 20.57 9.21
CA LEU A 63 -7.12 21.42 8.31
C LEU A 63 -7.08 22.88 8.79
N PRO A 64 -5.92 23.56 8.67
CA PRO A 64 -5.83 25.00 8.89
C PRO A 64 -6.87 25.75 8.05
N LYS A 65 -7.59 26.70 8.66
CA LYS A 65 -8.69 27.45 7.99
C LYS A 65 -8.27 28.12 6.68
N ALA A 66 -7.00 28.50 6.57
CA ALA A 66 -6.42 29.09 5.37
C ALA A 66 -6.31 28.10 4.20
N LEU A 67 -6.29 26.79 4.45
CA LEU A 67 -6.31 25.74 3.43
C LEU A 67 -7.73 25.23 3.20
N SER A 68 -8.53 25.06 4.25
CA SER A 68 -9.89 24.53 4.15
C SER A 68 -10.82 25.43 3.30
N SER A 69 -10.60 26.74 3.28
CA SER A 69 -11.42 27.70 2.52
C SER A 69 -11.23 27.63 1.00
N TYR A 70 -10.06 27.21 0.52
CA TYR A 70 -9.75 27.10 -0.91
C TYR A 70 -10.03 25.70 -1.46
N ILE A 71 -10.22 24.72 -0.57
CA ILE A 71 -10.29 23.31 -0.92
C ILE A 71 -11.69 22.83 -0.62
N LYS A 72 -12.52 22.79 -1.67
CA LYS A 72 -13.78 22.06 -1.61
C LYS A 72 -13.47 20.59 -1.26
N PRO A 73 -14.36 19.84 -0.58
CA PRO A 73 -14.20 18.41 -0.29
C PRO A 73 -14.14 17.49 -1.53
N VAL A 74 -13.66 17.99 -2.67
CA VAL A 74 -13.70 17.38 -3.98
C VAL A 74 -12.27 16.95 -4.32
N GLY A 75 -11.98 15.67 -4.07
CA GLY A 75 -10.71 15.06 -4.46
C GLY A 75 -10.14 14.19 -3.36
N ALA A 76 -10.35 12.88 -3.49
CA ALA A 76 -9.94 11.84 -2.56
C ALA A 76 -8.45 12.00 -2.19
N GLY A 77 -7.56 12.02 -3.20
CA GLY A 77 -6.13 12.13 -2.95
C GLY A 77 -5.67 13.51 -2.47
N THR A 78 -6.29 14.61 -2.91
CA THR A 78 -5.91 15.98 -2.49
C THR A 78 -6.07 16.15 -0.99
N LEU A 79 -7.18 15.67 -0.44
CA LEU A 79 -7.40 15.69 0.99
C LEU A 79 -6.37 14.86 1.76
N LEU A 80 -6.11 13.62 1.32
CA LEU A 80 -5.09 12.78 1.93
C LEU A 80 -3.74 13.50 2.04
N SER A 81 -3.25 14.10 0.94
CA SER A 81 -1.94 14.79 0.93
C SER A 81 -1.83 15.98 1.89
N LEU A 82 -2.96 16.56 2.28
CA LEU A 82 -3.02 17.78 3.08
C LEU A 82 -3.20 17.48 4.57
N VAL A 83 -3.99 16.45 4.90
CA VAL A 83 -4.24 16.04 6.29
C VAL A 83 -3.14 15.10 6.79
N LEU A 84 -2.25 14.59 5.93
CA LEU A 84 -1.11 13.72 6.27
C LEU A 84 -0.22 14.21 7.42
N PHE A 85 -0.28 15.49 7.79
CA PHE A 85 0.50 16.09 8.86
C PHE A 85 -0.33 16.51 10.08
N GLU A 86 -1.66 16.37 10.02
CA GLU A 86 -2.53 16.68 11.15
C GLU A 86 -2.58 15.52 12.15
N GLN A 87 -2.57 15.87 13.43
CA GLN A 87 -2.40 14.91 14.52
C GLN A 87 -3.49 13.83 14.56
N GLY A 88 -4.74 14.18 14.30
CA GLY A 88 -5.86 13.24 14.35
C GLY A 88 -5.79 12.22 13.22
N PHE A 89 -5.55 12.69 11.99
CA PHE A 89 -5.37 11.78 10.85
C PHE A 89 -4.16 10.87 11.01
N CYS A 90 -3.02 11.39 11.46
CA CYS A 90 -1.84 10.57 11.75
C CYS A 90 -2.12 9.48 12.80
N SER A 91 -2.86 9.82 13.86
CA SER A 91 -3.24 8.86 14.90
C SER A 91 -4.18 7.79 14.35
N ALA A 92 -5.16 8.17 13.54
CA ALA A 92 -6.09 7.24 12.92
C ALA A 92 -5.39 6.32 11.90
N LEU A 93 -4.45 6.85 11.12
CA LEU A 93 -3.63 6.08 10.19
C LEU A 93 -2.73 5.07 10.91
N HIS A 94 -2.11 5.49 12.03
CA HIS A 94 -1.30 4.59 12.86
C HIS A 94 -2.14 3.44 13.43
N GLN A 95 -3.34 3.75 13.96
CA GLN A 95 -4.24 2.77 14.53
C GLN A 95 -4.77 1.79 13.47
N LEU A 96 -5.10 2.28 12.27
CA LEU A 96 -5.46 1.45 11.13
C LEU A 96 -4.32 0.49 10.78
N GLY A 97 -3.11 1.00 10.61
CA GLY A 97 -1.93 0.17 10.31
C GLY A 97 -1.63 -0.86 11.40
N TYR A 98 -1.83 -0.52 12.67
CA TYR A 98 -1.69 -1.47 13.78
C TYR A 98 -2.69 -2.62 13.66
N TYR A 99 -3.97 -2.32 13.45
CA TYR A 99 -5.00 -3.37 13.32
C TYR A 99 -4.81 -4.22 12.06
N ASP A 100 -4.44 -3.62 10.94
CA ASP A 100 -4.18 -4.34 9.69
C ASP A 100 -2.98 -5.29 9.84
N ALA A 101 -1.92 -4.86 10.53
CA ALA A 101 -0.78 -5.71 10.84
C ALA A 101 -1.16 -6.83 11.84
N MET A 102 -1.93 -6.53 12.88
CA MET A 102 -2.36 -7.53 13.86
C MET A 102 -3.30 -8.57 13.27
N ALA A 103 -4.15 -8.19 12.31
CA ALA A 103 -4.98 -9.14 11.57
C ALA A 103 -4.15 -10.14 10.75
N LYS A 104 -2.91 -9.78 10.38
CA LYS A 104 -1.94 -10.62 9.65
C LYS A 104 -0.77 -11.07 10.52
N ALA A 105 -0.90 -11.07 11.84
CA ALA A 105 0.22 -11.33 12.74
C ALA A 105 0.91 -12.68 12.50
N ASP A 106 0.15 -13.73 12.19
CA ASP A 106 0.72 -15.06 11.94
C ASP A 106 1.47 -15.12 10.61
N ASP A 107 1.00 -14.41 9.58
CA ASP A 107 1.68 -14.31 8.30
C ASP A 107 2.98 -13.50 8.43
N ILE A 108 2.96 -12.41 9.21
CA ILE A 108 4.16 -11.64 9.57
C ILE A 108 5.19 -12.53 10.28
N ARG A 109 4.75 -13.30 11.29
CA ARG A 109 5.64 -14.23 12.01
C ARG A 109 6.26 -15.25 11.07
N ARG A 110 5.44 -15.85 10.20
CA ARG A 110 5.88 -16.85 9.22
C ARG A 110 6.89 -16.26 8.23
N PHE A 111 6.63 -15.05 7.73
CA PHE A 111 7.51 -14.35 6.79
C PHE A 111 8.89 -14.08 7.36
N PHE A 112 8.98 -13.68 8.64
CA PHE A 112 10.25 -13.44 9.32
C PHE A 112 10.84 -14.68 10.01
N HIS A 113 10.25 -15.86 9.81
CA HIS A 113 10.65 -17.11 10.46
C HIS A 113 10.68 -17.02 12.00
N LEU A 114 9.74 -16.26 12.57
CA LEU A 114 9.55 -16.12 14.00
C LEU A 114 8.59 -17.22 14.48
N SER A 115 9.08 -18.07 15.39
CA SER A 115 8.34 -19.16 16.04
C SER A 115 7.43 -18.67 17.16
#